data_AF-A0A918GS24-F1
#
_entry.id   AF-A0A918GS24-F1
#
_cell.length_a   1.000
_cell.length_b   1.000
_cell.length_c   1.000
_cell.angle_alpha   90.00
_cell.angle_beta   90.00
_cell.angle_gamma   90.00
#
_symmetry.space_group_name_H-M   'P 1'
#
loop_
_entity.id
_entity.type
_entity.pdbx_description
1 polymer ?
#
loop_
_entity_poly.entity_id
_entity_poly.type
_entity_poly.pdbx_seq_one_letter_code
_entity_poly.pdbx_strand_id
1 'polypeptide(L)'
;MGVGHETGIGHDSEALVRIAGDAGYQVSLRMLETFRAQGLLPRPVRTGHRGRTPVWTYSDGAHRQLIALLGWREHTKDLDTLRVLLWVDGFPLAPDVIRAALVDGLTAALDMLKREITTQAQRHGLAPTVDSDRDQALHRIAGGLTAKRGPNSLPRRTRVRAADRAQAVHLLLRAFALGDAVHATAEDAKTVERVLGVAPNGRRQRVEGAGPWLTGPAEALFETAEVVALPTALRAVREATEAEMGTARDIVAVLFRHLPLVARMMAALFDDANYAGLAGLDQIDQHPEIVMLLVPSVIGMLRAGWQENLQAVTVALGPMPDLAAQARSLLDQPHRTIEANLSQQPPDVRKHAQRIIDATMNGAFDRPQRKPPAR
;
A
#
# COMPACT_ATOMS: atom_id res chain seq x y z
N MET A 1 -23.56 -36.38 -10.15
CA MET A 1 -23.04 -35.24 -9.37
C MET A 1 -23.21 -34.01 -10.24
N GLY A 2 -24.29 -33.25 -10.00
CA GLY A 2 -24.64 -32.10 -10.82
C GLY A 2 -23.79 -30.90 -10.42
N VAL A 3 -23.08 -30.35 -11.40
CA VAL A 3 -22.44 -29.03 -11.30
C VAL A 3 -23.58 -28.01 -11.28
N GLY A 4 -23.78 -27.36 -10.12
CA GLY A 4 -24.69 -26.23 -10.02
C GLY A 4 -24.17 -25.08 -10.84
N HIS A 5 -24.78 -24.84 -12.01
CA HIS A 5 -24.75 -23.52 -12.63
C HIS A 5 -25.56 -22.58 -11.75
N GLU A 6 -24.87 -21.81 -10.88
CA GLU A 6 -25.42 -20.55 -10.40
C GLU A 6 -25.66 -19.67 -11.62
N THR A 7 -26.92 -19.54 -12.00
CA THR A 7 -27.37 -18.57 -13.00
C THR A 7 -27.22 -17.19 -12.37
N GLY A 8 -26.17 -16.46 -12.75
CA GLY A 8 -25.88 -15.13 -12.25
C GLY A 8 -27.09 -14.20 -12.44
N ILE A 9 -27.73 -13.83 -11.33
CA ILE A 9 -28.81 -12.85 -11.33
C ILE A 9 -28.16 -11.48 -11.51
N GLY A 10 -28.12 -10.98 -12.75
CA GLY A 10 -27.64 -9.64 -13.04
C GLY A 10 -28.38 -8.60 -12.18
N HIS A 11 -27.64 -7.76 -11.46
CA HIS A 11 -28.23 -6.71 -10.62
C HIS A 11 -28.62 -5.51 -11.48
N ASP A 12 -29.75 -4.86 -11.20
CA ASP A 12 -30.05 -3.53 -11.72
C ASP A 12 -29.46 -2.43 -10.80
N SER A 13 -29.66 -1.16 -11.14
CA SER A 13 -29.13 -0.05 -10.35
C SER A 13 -29.76 0.06 -8.96
N GLU A 14 -31.03 -0.30 -8.78
CA GLU A 14 -31.70 -0.28 -7.48
C GLU A 14 -31.16 -1.39 -6.57
N ALA A 15 -30.94 -2.58 -7.12
CA ALA A 15 -30.30 -3.69 -6.44
C ALA A 15 -28.89 -3.32 -5.96
N LEU A 16 -28.09 -2.64 -6.79
CA LEU A 16 -26.77 -2.15 -6.37
C LEU A 16 -26.85 -1.12 -5.24
N VAL A 17 -27.81 -0.19 -5.28
CA VAL A 17 -28.03 0.78 -4.19
C VAL A 17 -28.39 0.05 -2.90
N ARG A 18 -29.28 -0.93 -2.96
CA ARG A 18 -29.68 -1.73 -1.79
C ARG A 18 -28.50 -2.51 -1.22
N ILE A 19 -27.73 -3.21 -2.05
CA ILE A 19 -26.54 -3.96 -1.61
C ILE A 19 -25.52 -3.04 -0.94
N ALA A 20 -25.29 -1.84 -1.50
CA ALA A 20 -24.43 -0.85 -0.85
C ALA A 20 -24.98 -0.40 0.51
N GLY A 21 -26.30 -0.21 0.61
CA GLY A 21 -27.01 0.09 1.85
C GLY A 21 -26.86 -1.00 2.91
N ASP A 22 -27.03 -2.26 2.52
CA ASP A 22 -26.87 -3.44 3.39
C ASP A 22 -25.42 -3.57 3.90
N ALA A 23 -24.44 -3.12 3.10
CA ALA A 23 -23.03 -3.03 3.47
C ALA A 23 -22.68 -1.75 4.28
N GLY A 24 -23.67 -0.92 4.64
CA GLY A 24 -23.49 0.27 5.48
C GLY A 24 -23.14 1.57 4.75
N TYR A 25 -23.21 1.57 3.41
CA TYR A 25 -22.91 2.75 2.59
C TYR A 25 -24.16 3.43 2.07
N GLN A 26 -24.18 4.77 2.11
CA GLN A 26 -25.25 5.54 1.50
C GLN A 26 -24.90 5.83 0.04
N VAL A 27 -25.63 5.22 -0.89
CA VAL A 27 -25.44 5.41 -2.33
C VAL A 27 -26.74 5.82 -3.02
N SER A 28 -26.67 6.81 -3.92
CA SER A 28 -27.80 7.23 -4.75
C SER A 28 -27.59 6.83 -6.21
N LEU A 29 -28.68 6.76 -6.99
CA LEU A 29 -28.61 6.48 -8.42
C LEU A 29 -27.72 7.48 -9.17
N ARG A 30 -27.77 8.77 -8.78
CA ARG A 30 -26.90 9.82 -9.33
C ARG A 30 -25.41 9.59 -9.03
N MET A 31 -25.09 9.03 -7.86
CA MET A 31 -23.70 8.67 -7.56
C MET A 31 -23.25 7.47 -8.40
N LEU A 32 -24.11 6.47 -8.59
CA LEU A 32 -23.81 5.37 -9.51
C LEU A 32 -23.59 5.87 -10.94
N GLU A 33 -24.37 6.84 -11.42
CA GLU A 33 -24.16 7.50 -12.72
C GLU A 33 -22.79 8.17 -12.80
N THR A 34 -22.41 8.88 -11.74
CA THR A 34 -21.11 9.55 -11.66
C THR A 34 -19.97 8.54 -11.71
N PHE A 35 -20.05 7.45 -10.95
CA PHE A 35 -19.02 6.40 -10.96
C PHE A 35 -18.89 5.73 -12.33
N ARG A 36 -20.00 5.51 -13.05
CA ARG A 36 -19.97 5.00 -14.43
C ARG A 36 -19.33 5.99 -15.39
N ALA A 37 -19.68 7.27 -15.29
CA ALA A 37 -19.12 8.33 -16.13
C ALA A 37 -17.60 8.46 -15.92
N GLN A 38 -17.13 8.21 -14.69
CA GLN A 38 -15.72 8.24 -14.32
C GLN A 38 -14.95 6.94 -14.65
N GLY A 39 -15.63 5.90 -15.10
CA GLY A 39 -15.02 4.59 -15.40
C GLY A 39 -14.67 3.77 -14.15
N LEU A 40 -15.24 4.08 -13.00
CA LEU A 40 -15.02 3.37 -11.73
C LEU A 40 -15.98 2.18 -11.54
N LEU A 41 -17.05 2.13 -12.32
CA LEU A 41 -17.99 1.02 -12.38
C LEU A 41 -18.29 0.64 -13.83
N PRO A 42 -18.56 -0.65 -14.11
CA PRO A 42 -19.01 -1.09 -15.42
C PRO A 42 -20.36 -0.43 -15.77
N ARG A 43 -20.60 -0.23 -17.06
CA ARG A 43 -21.92 0.19 -17.54
C ARG A 43 -22.87 -1.01 -17.52
N PRO A 44 -24.15 -0.85 -17.14
CA PRO A 44 -25.11 -1.93 -17.26
C PRO A 44 -25.32 -2.24 -18.74
N VAL A 45 -25.50 -3.52 -19.06
CA VAL A 45 -25.75 -4.02 -20.40
C VAL A 45 -27.21 -4.42 -20.50
N ARG A 46 -27.81 -4.23 -21.67
CA ARG A 46 -29.17 -4.67 -21.93
C ARG A 46 -29.20 -6.19 -21.97
N THR A 47 -29.88 -6.82 -21.02
CA THR A 47 -29.98 -8.29 -20.92
C THR A 47 -31.33 -8.82 -21.38
N GLY A 48 -32.32 -7.95 -21.57
CA GLY A 48 -33.61 -8.37 -22.12
C GLY A 48 -34.67 -7.28 -22.10
N HIS A 49 -35.92 -7.73 -21.99
CA HIS A 49 -37.10 -6.89 -21.88
C HIS A 49 -38.03 -7.42 -20.80
N ARG A 50 -38.67 -6.50 -20.08
CA ARG A 50 -39.82 -6.78 -19.22
C ARG A 50 -41.04 -6.16 -19.88
N GLY A 51 -41.78 -6.97 -20.64
CA GLY A 51 -42.81 -6.46 -21.56
C GLY A 51 -42.18 -5.60 -22.67
N ARG A 52 -42.56 -4.32 -22.74
CA ARG A 52 -41.98 -3.35 -23.70
C ARG A 52 -40.74 -2.61 -23.19
N THR A 53 -40.44 -2.70 -21.89
CA THR A 53 -39.35 -1.93 -21.27
C THR A 53 -38.03 -2.71 -21.35
N PRO A 54 -36.94 -2.13 -21.87
CA PRO A 54 -35.64 -2.78 -21.85
C PRO A 54 -35.12 -2.94 -20.41
N VAL A 55 -34.54 -4.09 -20.10
CA VAL A 55 -33.92 -4.38 -18.80
C VAL A 55 -32.41 -4.25 -18.95
N TRP A 56 -31.82 -3.47 -18.05
CA TRP A 56 -30.39 -3.19 -18.01
C TRP A 56 -29.83 -3.75 -16.70
N THR A 57 -28.86 -4.65 -16.79
CA THR A 57 -28.24 -5.26 -15.62
C THR A 57 -26.73 -5.13 -15.69
N TYR A 58 -26.10 -5.03 -14.54
CA TYR A 58 -24.65 -5.06 -14.43
C TYR A 58 -24.12 -6.47 -14.59
N SER A 59 -22.85 -6.57 -14.99
CA SER A 59 -22.11 -7.82 -14.99
C SER A 59 -21.94 -8.36 -13.57
N ASP A 60 -21.73 -9.67 -13.48
CA ASP A 60 -21.38 -10.31 -12.22
C ASP A 60 -20.15 -9.65 -11.58
N GLY A 61 -20.20 -9.46 -10.26
CA GLY A 61 -19.15 -8.80 -9.50
C GLY A 61 -19.21 -7.27 -9.46
N ALA A 62 -20.09 -6.60 -10.22
CA ALA A 62 -20.24 -5.14 -10.13
C ALA A 62 -20.61 -4.64 -8.73
N HIS A 63 -21.34 -5.45 -7.95
CA HIS A 63 -21.62 -5.17 -6.55
C HIS A 63 -20.34 -5.18 -5.70
N ARG A 64 -19.44 -6.16 -5.90
CA ARG A 64 -18.14 -6.22 -5.20
C ARG A 64 -17.28 -5.02 -5.55
N GLN A 65 -17.27 -4.63 -6.82
CA GLN A 65 -16.55 -3.44 -7.28
C GLN A 65 -17.09 -2.16 -6.64
N LEU A 66 -18.42 -2.03 -6.52
CA LEU A 66 -19.04 -0.91 -5.83
C LEU A 66 -18.65 -0.86 -4.36
N ILE A 67 -18.70 -1.98 -3.63
CA ILE A 67 -18.30 -2.03 -2.23
C ILE A 67 -16.81 -1.69 -2.06
N ALA A 68 -15.93 -2.25 -2.89
CA ALA A 68 -14.50 -1.94 -2.86
C ALA A 68 -14.23 -0.45 -3.15
N LEU A 69 -14.90 0.11 -4.18
CA LEU A 69 -14.81 1.53 -4.50
C LEU A 69 -15.23 2.42 -3.32
N LEU A 70 -16.34 2.08 -2.66
CA LEU A 70 -16.84 2.86 -1.53
C LEU A 70 -15.88 2.79 -0.35
N GLY A 71 -15.32 1.61 -0.06
CA GLY A 71 -14.28 1.43 0.95
C GLY A 71 -13.05 2.29 0.67
N TRP A 72 -12.50 2.23 -0.55
CA TRP A 72 -11.35 3.08 -0.91
C TRP A 72 -11.68 4.57 -0.89
N ARG A 73 -12.92 4.94 -1.23
CA ARG A 73 -13.37 6.33 -1.17
C ARG A 73 -13.37 6.90 0.24
N GLU A 74 -13.36 6.09 1.29
CA GLU A 74 -13.20 6.59 2.66
C GLU A 74 -11.78 7.16 2.88
N HIS A 75 -10.78 6.69 2.12
CA HIS A 75 -9.37 7.06 2.27
C HIS A 75 -8.88 8.02 1.19
N THR A 76 -9.42 7.97 -0.03
CA THR A 76 -9.04 8.89 -1.12
C THR A 76 -10.22 9.24 -2.03
N LYS A 77 -10.24 10.46 -2.55
CA LYS A 77 -11.18 10.88 -3.61
C LYS A 77 -10.48 11.05 -4.96
N ASP A 78 -9.16 10.84 -5.01
CA ASP A 78 -8.38 10.95 -6.23
C ASP A 78 -8.77 9.87 -7.23
N LEU A 79 -9.17 10.29 -8.43
CA LEU A 79 -9.79 9.41 -9.40
C LEU A 79 -8.81 8.37 -9.94
N ASP A 80 -7.56 8.77 -10.17
CA ASP A 80 -6.54 7.90 -10.74
C ASP A 80 -6.06 6.87 -9.72
N THR A 81 -5.87 7.28 -8.47
CA THR A 81 -5.61 6.36 -7.36
C THR A 81 -6.72 5.33 -7.22
N LEU A 82 -8.00 5.75 -7.27
CA LEU A 82 -9.14 4.82 -7.18
C LEU A 82 -9.18 3.82 -8.34
N ARG A 83 -8.83 4.23 -9.57
CA ARG A 83 -8.74 3.33 -10.73
C ARG A 83 -7.66 2.27 -10.51
N VAL A 84 -6.48 2.69 -10.08
CA VAL A 84 -5.36 1.77 -9.84
C VAL A 84 -5.68 0.80 -8.69
N LEU A 85 -6.29 1.28 -7.60
CA LEU A 85 -6.71 0.42 -6.48
C LEU A 85 -7.74 -0.63 -6.91
N LEU A 86 -8.78 -0.24 -7.66
CA LEU A 86 -9.77 -1.19 -8.18
C LEU A 86 -9.13 -2.21 -9.12
N TRP A 87 -8.20 -1.77 -9.96
CA TRP A 87 -7.47 -2.67 -10.83
C TRP A 87 -6.60 -3.65 -10.05
N VAL A 88 -5.82 -3.18 -9.07
CA VAL A 88 -5.06 -4.04 -8.14
C VAL A 88 -5.98 -4.99 -7.37
N ASP A 89 -7.22 -4.57 -7.10
CA ASP A 89 -8.22 -5.44 -6.47
C ASP A 89 -8.77 -6.55 -7.39
N GLY A 90 -8.35 -6.58 -8.65
CA GLY A 90 -8.74 -7.59 -9.65
C GLY A 90 -9.96 -7.19 -10.46
N PHE A 91 -10.47 -5.96 -10.33
CA PHE A 91 -11.59 -5.50 -11.14
C PHE A 91 -11.13 -5.17 -12.57
N PRO A 92 -11.97 -5.47 -13.59
CA PRO A 92 -11.62 -5.25 -14.98
C PRO A 92 -11.68 -3.75 -15.30
N LEU A 93 -10.51 -3.12 -15.37
CA LEU A 93 -10.31 -1.78 -15.93
C LEU A 93 -9.40 -1.89 -17.15
N ALA A 94 -9.64 -1.02 -18.14
CA ALA A 94 -8.89 -1.04 -19.39
C ALA A 94 -7.39 -0.71 -19.14
N PRO A 95 -6.43 -1.49 -19.67
CA PRO A 95 -5.01 -1.30 -19.38
C PRO A 95 -4.47 0.10 -19.75
N ASP A 96 -4.99 0.70 -20.82
CA ASP A 96 -4.66 2.06 -21.26
C ASP A 96 -5.09 3.12 -20.23
N VAL A 97 -6.27 2.96 -19.64
CA VAL A 97 -6.77 3.84 -18.56
C VAL A 97 -5.89 3.74 -17.32
N ILE A 98 -5.47 2.54 -16.94
CA ILE A 98 -4.59 2.33 -15.77
C ILE A 98 -3.20 2.90 -16.02
N ARG A 99 -2.64 2.68 -17.21
CA ARG A 99 -1.37 3.26 -17.60
C ARG A 99 -1.42 4.79 -17.57
N ALA A 100 -2.47 5.39 -18.12
CA ALA A 100 -2.67 6.84 -18.09
C ALA A 100 -2.74 7.36 -16.65
N ALA A 101 -3.54 6.73 -15.78
CA ALA A 101 -3.66 7.08 -14.37
C ALA A 101 -2.30 7.05 -13.64
N LEU A 102 -1.50 6.00 -13.84
CA LEU A 102 -0.15 5.92 -13.25
C LEU A 102 0.79 6.99 -13.82
N VAL A 103 0.81 7.19 -15.14
CA VAL A 103 1.65 8.21 -15.79
C VAL A 103 1.30 9.61 -15.29
N ASP A 104 0.02 9.94 -15.22
CA ASP A 104 -0.45 11.25 -14.79
C ASP A 104 -0.13 11.48 -13.30
N GLY A 105 -0.37 10.49 -12.44
CA GLY A 105 -0.04 10.56 -11.01
C GLY A 105 1.47 10.75 -10.75
N LEU A 106 2.32 9.98 -11.43
CA LEU A 106 3.77 10.08 -11.30
C LEU A 106 4.31 11.40 -11.88
N THR A 107 3.74 11.87 -12.99
CA THR A 107 4.09 13.17 -13.59
C THR A 107 3.70 14.31 -12.65
N ALA A 108 2.50 14.27 -12.08
CA ALA A 108 2.04 15.25 -11.10
C ALA A 108 2.92 15.29 -9.85
N ALA A 109 3.38 14.12 -9.37
CA ALA A 109 4.32 14.02 -8.25
C ALA A 109 5.68 14.67 -8.57
N LEU A 110 6.24 14.41 -9.76
CA LEU A 110 7.48 15.03 -10.22
C LEU A 110 7.34 16.56 -10.34
N ASP A 111 6.25 17.02 -10.93
CA ASP A 111 6.01 18.46 -11.12
C ASP A 111 5.77 19.17 -9.79
N MET A 112 5.08 18.54 -8.84
CA MET A 112 4.95 19.04 -7.47
C MET A 112 6.32 19.21 -6.81
N LEU A 113 7.20 18.20 -6.91
CA LEU A 113 8.54 18.27 -6.33
C LEU A 113 9.38 19.37 -6.98
N LYS A 114 9.38 19.47 -8.31
CA LYS A 114 10.07 20.54 -9.05
C LYS A 114 9.58 21.93 -8.65
N ARG A 115 8.27 22.11 -8.50
CA ARG A 115 7.67 23.36 -8.03
C ARG A 115 8.08 23.70 -6.60
N GLU A 116 8.11 22.73 -5.70
CA GLU A 116 8.55 22.95 -4.32
C GLU A 116 10.03 23.33 -4.27
N ILE A 117 10.91 22.63 -5.01
CA ILE A 117 12.33 22.98 -5.13
C ILE A 117 12.49 24.42 -5.66
N THR A 118 11.77 24.77 -6.73
CA THR A 118 11.80 26.12 -7.31
C THR A 118 11.36 27.18 -6.30
N THR A 119 10.26 26.91 -5.59
CA THR A 119 9.72 27.83 -4.57
C THR A 119 10.71 28.04 -3.44
N GLN A 120 11.36 26.97 -2.97
CA GLN A 120 12.34 27.04 -1.89
C GLN A 120 13.64 27.73 -2.33
N ALA A 121 14.10 27.49 -3.55
CA ALA A 121 15.23 28.21 -4.12
C ALA A 121 14.95 29.73 -4.17
N GLN A 122 13.81 30.12 -4.75
CA GLN A 122 13.40 31.52 -4.85
C GLN A 122 13.28 32.22 -3.49
N ARG A 123 12.68 31.56 -2.49
CA ARG A 123 12.56 32.09 -1.10
C ARG A 123 13.90 32.41 -0.46
N HIS A 124 14.98 31.79 -0.94
CA HIS A 124 16.33 31.93 -0.38
C HIS A 124 17.32 32.61 -1.33
N GLY A 125 16.84 33.20 -2.42
CA GLY A 125 17.71 33.89 -3.39
C GLY A 125 18.64 32.96 -4.16
N LEU A 126 18.27 31.68 -4.29
CA LEU A 126 19.02 30.65 -5.01
C LEU A 126 18.48 30.48 -6.43
N ALA A 127 19.33 30.10 -7.37
CA ALA A 127 18.96 29.83 -8.75
C ALA A 127 18.60 28.34 -8.93
N PRO A 128 17.31 27.96 -9.14
CA PRO A 128 16.90 26.55 -9.18
C PRO A 128 17.47 25.76 -10.38
N THR A 129 18.00 26.46 -11.40
CA THR A 129 18.67 25.87 -12.56
C THR A 129 20.15 25.56 -12.32
N VAL A 130 20.73 26.06 -11.23
CA VAL A 130 22.12 25.77 -10.83
C VAL A 130 22.10 24.58 -9.88
N ASP A 131 22.90 23.55 -10.16
CA ASP A 131 22.83 22.28 -9.41
C ASP A 131 23.14 22.43 -7.92
N SER A 132 24.13 23.24 -7.55
CA SER A 132 24.46 23.51 -6.13
C SER A 132 23.30 24.16 -5.38
N ASP A 133 22.61 25.08 -6.04
CA ASP A 133 21.50 25.86 -5.49
C ASP A 133 20.24 24.99 -5.38
N ARG A 134 20.00 24.14 -6.38
CA ARG A 134 18.98 23.09 -6.37
C ARG A 134 19.18 22.13 -5.21
N ASP A 135 20.40 21.66 -5.00
CA ASP A 135 20.76 20.76 -3.89
C ASP A 135 20.56 21.44 -2.53
N GLN A 136 20.96 22.71 -2.41
CA GLN A 136 20.74 23.48 -1.18
C GLN A 136 19.24 23.72 -0.89
N ALA A 137 18.42 24.01 -1.91
CA ALA A 137 16.98 24.11 -1.76
C ALA A 137 16.36 22.77 -1.31
N LEU A 138 16.83 21.66 -1.86
CA LEU A 138 16.39 20.32 -1.47
C LEU A 138 16.78 19.98 -0.02
N HIS A 139 17.99 20.33 0.40
CA HIS A 139 18.42 20.16 1.79
C HIS A 139 17.51 20.93 2.76
N ARG A 140 17.05 22.13 2.38
CA ARG A 140 16.07 22.90 3.17
C ARG A 140 14.70 22.23 3.22
N ILE A 141 14.22 21.66 2.11
CA ILE A 141 12.99 20.86 2.08
C ILE A 141 13.09 19.71 3.08
N ALA A 142 14.20 18.95 3.04
CA ALA A 142 14.44 17.83 3.95
C ALA A 142 14.47 18.29 5.42
N GLY A 143 15.13 19.41 5.72
CA GLY A 143 15.09 20.05 7.04
C GLY A 143 13.67 20.40 7.49
N GLY A 144 12.87 20.98 6.60
CA GLY A 144 11.47 21.30 6.87
C GLY A 144 10.61 20.06 7.15
N LEU A 145 10.74 19.01 6.33
CA LEU A 145 10.02 17.75 6.50
C LEU A 145 10.35 17.07 7.83
N THR A 146 11.63 17.07 8.21
CA THR A 146 12.11 16.44 9.45
C THR A 146 11.82 17.25 10.71
N ALA A 147 11.66 18.57 10.58
CA ALA A 147 11.27 19.45 11.68
C ALA A 147 9.78 19.35 12.05
N LYS A 148 8.90 18.98 11.10
CA LYS A 148 7.46 18.82 11.33
C LYS A 148 7.18 17.89 12.53
N ARG A 149 6.11 18.22 13.26
CA ARG A 149 5.55 17.42 14.36
C ARG A 149 4.07 17.18 14.11
N GLY A 150 3.54 16.10 14.67
CA GLY A 150 2.12 15.76 14.58
C GLY A 150 1.87 14.51 13.73
N PRO A 151 0.59 14.20 13.47
CA PRO A 151 0.18 12.93 12.85
C PRO A 151 0.75 12.73 11.45
N ASN A 152 1.05 13.81 10.72
CA ASN A 152 1.60 13.77 9.35
C ASN A 152 3.12 14.00 9.31
N SER A 153 3.83 13.81 10.43
CA SER A 153 5.29 13.95 10.49
C SER A 153 6.00 12.63 10.26
N LEU A 154 7.24 12.69 9.75
CA LEU A 154 8.05 11.49 9.56
C LEU A 154 8.23 10.76 10.90
N PRO A 155 8.01 9.42 10.95
CA PRO A 155 8.17 8.64 12.16
C PRO A 155 9.54 8.83 12.82
N ARG A 156 9.58 8.81 14.16
CA ARG A 156 10.81 8.98 14.95
C ARG A 156 11.13 7.73 15.75
N ARG A 157 11.25 6.59 15.07
CA ARG A 157 11.39 5.26 15.70
C ARG A 157 12.73 5.04 16.39
N THR A 158 13.79 5.66 15.84
CA THR A 158 15.13 5.60 16.40
C THR A 158 15.61 7.00 16.76
N ARG A 159 16.37 7.11 17.86
CA ARG A 159 17.03 8.36 18.25
C ARG A 159 18.16 8.65 17.27
N VAL A 160 17.95 9.67 16.43
CA VAL A 160 18.89 10.19 15.43
C VAL A 160 18.94 11.71 15.60
N ARG A 161 20.12 12.33 15.47
CA ARG A 161 20.26 13.79 15.59
C ARG A 161 19.46 14.47 14.49
N ALA A 162 19.01 15.70 14.74
CA ALA A 162 18.16 16.42 13.79
C ALA A 162 18.88 16.67 12.45
N ALA A 163 20.16 17.07 12.49
CA ALA A 163 20.99 17.25 11.30
C ALA A 163 21.14 15.94 10.51
N ASP A 164 21.55 14.85 11.16
CA ASP A 164 21.69 13.54 10.52
C ASP A 164 20.38 13.05 9.88
N ARG A 165 19.24 13.34 10.51
CA ARG A 165 17.92 13.01 9.97
C ARG A 165 17.59 13.85 8.74
N ALA A 166 17.84 15.16 8.77
CA ALA A 166 17.66 16.03 7.62
C ALA A 166 18.55 15.60 6.46
N GLN A 167 19.80 15.23 6.73
CA GLN A 167 20.72 14.69 5.74
C GLN A 167 20.21 13.37 5.15
N ALA A 168 19.75 12.43 5.98
CA ALA A 168 19.19 11.18 5.47
C ALA A 168 17.97 11.39 4.57
N VAL A 169 17.05 12.29 4.93
CA VAL A 169 15.89 12.62 4.09
C VAL A 169 16.31 13.34 2.81
N HIS A 170 17.33 14.19 2.86
CA HIS A 170 17.91 14.83 1.67
C HIS A 170 18.45 13.78 0.69
N LEU A 171 19.23 12.80 1.18
CA LEU A 171 19.75 11.69 0.37
C LEU A 171 18.63 10.84 -0.23
N LEU A 172 17.57 10.54 0.54
CA LEU A 172 16.40 9.81 0.04
C LEU A 172 15.68 10.57 -1.07
N LEU A 173 15.48 11.87 -0.92
CA LEU A 173 14.84 12.70 -1.95
C LEU A 173 15.68 12.75 -3.23
N ARG A 174 17.00 12.89 -3.11
CA ARG A 174 17.90 12.86 -4.27
C ARG A 174 17.82 11.54 -5.02
N ALA A 175 18.04 10.44 -4.30
CA ALA A 175 18.08 9.11 -4.89
C ALA A 175 16.71 8.71 -5.45
N PHE A 176 15.67 8.71 -4.63
CA PHE A 176 14.39 8.10 -4.99
C PHE A 176 13.37 9.06 -5.60
N ALA A 177 13.41 10.35 -5.26
CA ALA A 177 12.43 11.30 -5.81
C ALA A 177 12.95 11.99 -7.09
N LEU A 178 14.26 12.24 -7.17
CA LEU A 178 14.88 12.90 -8.33
C LEU A 178 15.63 11.94 -9.25
N GLY A 179 15.99 10.73 -8.79
CA GLY A 179 16.79 9.79 -9.58
C GLY A 179 18.24 10.23 -9.73
N ASP A 180 18.73 11.12 -8.87
CA ASP A 180 20.12 11.59 -8.91
C ASP A 180 21.05 10.47 -8.40
N ALA A 181 22.22 10.31 -9.02
CA ALA A 181 23.25 9.43 -8.49
C ALA A 181 23.75 9.98 -7.13
N VAL A 182 23.64 9.17 -6.08
CA VAL A 182 24.04 9.53 -4.72
C VAL A 182 25.23 8.69 -4.29
N HIS A 183 26.35 9.36 -4.03
CA HIS A 183 27.56 8.75 -3.48
C HIS A 183 27.54 8.88 -1.96
N ALA A 184 26.69 8.08 -1.30
CA ALA A 184 26.56 8.06 0.15
C ALA A 184 27.73 7.30 0.80
N THR A 185 28.22 7.79 1.94
CA THR A 185 29.16 7.01 2.75
C THR A 185 28.45 5.87 3.47
N ALA A 186 29.21 4.88 3.96
CA ALA A 186 28.68 3.80 4.78
C ALA A 186 27.88 4.30 6.01
N GLU A 187 28.33 5.40 6.62
CA GLU A 187 27.66 5.98 7.79
C GLU A 187 26.39 6.74 7.42
N ASP A 188 26.37 7.41 6.26
CA ASP A 188 25.16 8.01 5.71
C ASP A 188 24.10 6.94 5.45
N ALA A 189 24.48 5.84 4.81
CA ALA A 189 23.58 4.73 4.50
C ALA A 189 22.99 4.09 5.76
N LYS A 190 23.82 3.81 6.78
CA LYS A 190 23.35 3.32 8.09
C LYS A 190 22.42 4.32 8.78
N THR A 191 22.67 5.62 8.61
CA THR A 191 21.80 6.66 9.16
C THR A 191 20.45 6.67 8.45
N VAL A 192 20.44 6.50 7.12
CA VAL A 192 19.21 6.38 6.33
C VAL A 192 18.38 5.18 6.78
N GLU A 193 18.99 4.00 6.95
CA GLU A 193 18.27 2.83 7.46
C GLU A 193 17.65 3.03 8.85
N ARG A 194 18.34 3.75 9.75
CA ARG A 194 17.80 4.11 11.06
C ARG A 194 16.64 5.09 10.95
N VAL A 195 16.69 6.03 10.00
CA VAL A 195 15.62 6.99 9.75
C VAL A 195 14.39 6.33 9.13
N LEU A 196 14.59 5.35 8.23
CA LEU A 196 13.52 4.49 7.69
C LEU A 196 12.94 3.54 8.75
N GLY A 197 13.65 3.35 9.87
CA GLY A 197 13.26 2.44 10.95
C GLY A 197 13.58 0.97 10.67
N VAL A 198 14.32 0.67 9.60
CA VAL A 198 14.72 -0.69 9.25
C VAL A 198 15.85 -1.16 10.16
N ALA A 199 16.84 -0.32 10.39
CA ALA A 199 17.95 -0.60 11.29
C ALA A 199 17.70 -0.02 12.71
N PRO A 200 18.19 -0.69 13.77
CA PRO A 200 19.02 -1.90 13.74
C PRO A 200 18.23 -3.22 13.66
N ASN A 201 16.91 -3.18 13.84
CA ASN A 201 16.08 -4.36 14.07
C ASN A 201 16.11 -5.36 12.91
N GLY A 202 15.94 -4.91 11.66
CA GLY A 202 16.02 -5.78 10.47
C GLY A 202 17.38 -6.43 10.25
N ARG A 203 18.45 -5.89 10.85
CA ARG A 203 19.82 -6.42 10.78
C ARG A 203 20.18 -7.35 11.94
N ARG A 204 19.38 -7.38 13.01
CA ARG A 204 19.73 -8.07 14.27
C ARG A 204 18.72 -9.12 14.70
N GLN A 205 17.43 -8.82 14.56
CA GLN A 205 16.37 -9.69 15.03
C GLN A 205 16.21 -10.90 14.10
N ARG A 206 15.89 -12.04 14.70
CA ARG A 206 15.77 -13.35 14.05
C ARG A 206 14.37 -13.87 14.31
N VAL A 207 13.75 -14.48 13.31
CA VAL A 207 12.43 -15.12 13.46
C VAL A 207 12.65 -16.61 13.50
N GLU A 208 12.58 -17.19 14.70
CA GLU A 208 12.87 -18.61 14.92
C GLU A 208 14.24 -19.03 14.33
N GLY A 209 14.26 -19.98 13.39
CA GLY A 209 15.47 -20.42 12.67
C GLY A 209 15.93 -19.47 11.56
N ALA A 210 15.12 -18.49 11.16
CA ALA A 210 15.48 -17.52 10.14
C ALA A 210 16.37 -16.41 10.72
N GLY A 211 17.51 -16.16 10.07
CA GLY A 211 18.39 -15.05 10.38
C GLY A 211 17.75 -13.68 10.14
N PRO A 212 18.48 -12.58 10.40
CA PRO A 212 18.02 -11.25 10.01
C PRO A 212 17.81 -11.19 8.49
N TRP A 213 16.76 -10.49 8.05
CA TRP A 213 16.45 -10.38 6.63
C TRP A 213 17.32 -9.35 5.91
N LEU A 214 17.89 -8.38 6.65
CA LEU A 214 18.77 -7.37 6.08
C LEU A 214 20.25 -7.71 6.36
N THR A 215 20.88 -8.42 5.41
CA THR A 215 22.24 -8.96 5.54
C THR A 215 23.29 -8.23 4.68
N GLY A 216 22.89 -7.55 3.62
CA GLY A 216 23.78 -6.81 2.72
C GLY A 216 24.31 -5.48 3.28
N PRO A 217 25.26 -4.83 2.59
CA PRO A 217 25.74 -3.49 2.95
C PRO A 217 24.59 -2.46 2.92
N ALA A 218 24.69 -1.40 3.70
CA ALA A 218 23.62 -0.39 3.76
C ALA A 218 23.57 0.47 2.48
N GLU A 219 24.72 0.62 1.85
CA GLU A 219 24.97 1.38 0.63
C GLU A 219 24.18 0.81 -0.57
N ALA A 220 23.92 -0.51 -0.57
CA ALA A 220 23.11 -1.17 -1.58
C ALA A 220 21.69 -0.59 -1.70
N LEU A 221 21.19 0.10 -0.66
CA LEU A 221 19.94 0.85 -0.75
C LEU A 221 19.95 1.85 -1.92
N PHE A 222 21.06 2.55 -2.14
CA PHE A 222 21.13 3.60 -3.17
C PHE A 222 21.26 3.02 -4.59
N GLU A 223 21.79 1.80 -4.73
CA GLU A 223 21.80 1.07 -6.00
C GLU A 223 20.37 0.77 -6.47
N THR A 224 19.44 0.55 -5.54
CA THR A 224 18.02 0.31 -5.89
C THR A 224 17.33 1.54 -6.49
N ALA A 225 17.85 2.75 -6.24
CA ALA A 225 17.25 3.98 -6.77
C ALA A 225 17.25 4.01 -8.30
N GLU A 226 18.25 3.41 -8.95
CA GLU A 226 18.28 3.29 -10.42
C GLU A 226 17.07 2.54 -10.97
N VAL A 227 16.47 1.65 -10.16
CA VAL A 227 15.35 0.78 -10.51
C VAL A 227 14.00 1.41 -10.14
N VAL A 228 13.91 2.01 -8.95
CA VAL A 228 12.62 2.42 -8.36
C VAL A 228 12.46 3.93 -8.13
N ALA A 229 13.45 4.76 -8.48
CA ALA A 229 13.30 6.21 -8.39
C ALA A 229 12.16 6.70 -9.27
N LEU A 230 11.51 7.79 -8.86
CA LEU A 230 10.30 8.32 -9.47
C LEU A 230 10.42 8.57 -10.99
N PRO A 231 11.51 9.15 -11.54
CA PRO A 231 11.68 9.24 -13.00
C PRO A 231 11.81 7.88 -13.69
N THR A 232 12.52 6.93 -13.08
CA THR A 232 12.64 5.57 -13.62
C THR A 232 11.31 4.83 -13.56
N ALA A 233 10.59 4.92 -12.45
CA ALA A 233 9.24 4.39 -12.28
C ALA A 233 8.29 4.91 -13.37
N LEU A 234 8.30 6.22 -13.63
CA LEU A 234 7.51 6.82 -14.71
C LEU A 234 7.87 6.24 -16.09
N ARG A 235 9.16 6.12 -16.38
CA ARG A 235 9.64 5.50 -17.63
C ARG A 235 9.20 4.04 -17.73
N ALA A 236 9.36 3.26 -16.66
CA ALA A 236 8.99 1.86 -16.60
C ALA A 236 7.50 1.65 -16.94
N VAL A 237 6.61 2.48 -16.39
CA VAL A 237 5.16 2.42 -16.72
C VAL A 237 4.89 2.81 -18.16
N ARG A 238 5.55 3.84 -18.71
CA ARG A 238 5.33 4.25 -20.11
C ARG A 238 5.67 3.13 -21.08
N GLU A 239 6.72 2.39 -20.77
CA GLU A 239 7.26 1.33 -21.63
C GLU A 239 6.73 -0.06 -21.29
N ALA A 240 5.95 -0.23 -20.22
CA ALA A 240 5.48 -1.54 -19.76
C ALA A 240 4.61 -2.23 -20.80
N THR A 241 4.79 -3.53 -21.02
CA THR A 241 3.83 -4.36 -21.76
C THR A 241 2.58 -4.61 -20.92
N GLU A 242 1.49 -5.05 -21.54
CA GLU A 242 0.29 -5.48 -20.80
C GLU A 242 0.57 -6.67 -19.87
N ALA A 243 1.45 -7.58 -20.29
CA ALA A 243 1.89 -8.71 -19.48
C ALA A 243 2.65 -8.24 -18.22
N GLU A 244 3.60 -7.31 -18.36
CA GLU A 244 4.32 -6.73 -17.22
C GLU A 244 3.36 -6.03 -16.25
N MET A 245 2.39 -5.27 -16.77
CA MET A 245 1.34 -4.64 -15.96
C MET A 245 0.50 -5.68 -15.21
N GLY A 246 0.09 -6.77 -15.89
CA GLY A 246 -0.66 -7.87 -15.28
C GLY A 246 0.11 -8.56 -14.15
N THR A 247 1.38 -8.90 -14.38
CA THR A 247 2.25 -9.49 -13.35
C THR A 247 2.48 -8.53 -12.17
N ALA A 248 2.72 -7.25 -12.45
CA ALA A 248 2.90 -6.24 -11.41
C ALA A 248 1.64 -6.07 -10.56
N ARG A 249 0.44 -6.11 -11.17
CA ARG A 249 -0.84 -6.07 -10.46
C ARG A 249 -0.94 -7.19 -9.43
N ASP A 250 -0.67 -8.42 -9.85
CA ASP A 250 -0.87 -9.60 -9.01
C ASP A 250 0.14 -9.60 -7.83
N ILE A 251 1.38 -9.20 -8.07
CA ILE A 251 2.41 -9.03 -7.02
C ILE A 251 2.01 -7.89 -6.07
N VAL A 252 1.65 -6.72 -6.59
CA VAL A 252 1.27 -5.57 -5.75
C VAL A 252 0.03 -5.86 -4.93
N ALA A 253 -0.95 -6.60 -5.46
CA ALA A 253 -2.13 -7.02 -4.70
C ALA A 253 -1.73 -7.80 -3.44
N VAL A 254 -0.76 -8.72 -3.55
CA VAL A 254 -0.26 -9.48 -2.40
C VAL A 254 0.56 -8.58 -1.46
N LEU A 255 1.51 -7.81 -1.97
CA LEU A 255 2.36 -6.94 -1.15
C LEU A 255 1.53 -5.90 -0.38
N PHE A 256 0.66 -5.17 -1.07
CA PHE A 256 -0.13 -4.09 -0.50
C PHE A 256 -1.13 -4.59 0.54
N ARG A 257 -1.64 -5.83 0.39
CA ARG A 257 -2.65 -6.39 1.31
C ARG A 257 -2.06 -7.17 2.48
N HIS A 258 -0.99 -7.93 2.25
CA HIS A 258 -0.54 -8.96 3.20
C HIS A 258 0.73 -8.55 3.94
N LEU A 259 1.57 -7.70 3.35
CA LEU A 259 2.76 -7.20 4.03
C LEU A 259 2.43 -6.36 5.29
N PRO A 260 1.43 -5.46 5.28
CA PRO A 260 1.04 -4.73 6.49
C PRO A 260 0.48 -5.64 7.58
N LEU A 261 -0.25 -6.68 7.19
CA LEU A 261 -0.77 -7.68 8.11
C LEU A 261 0.38 -8.45 8.79
N VAL A 262 1.37 -8.89 8.03
CA VAL A 262 2.57 -9.55 8.61
C VAL A 262 3.29 -8.62 9.57
N ALA A 263 3.52 -7.36 9.21
CA ALA A 263 4.17 -6.41 10.09
C ALA A 263 3.40 -6.25 11.42
N ARG A 264 2.08 -6.16 11.37
CA ARG A 264 1.20 -6.06 12.56
C ARG A 264 1.18 -7.34 13.39
N MET A 265 1.16 -8.51 12.75
CA MET A 265 1.25 -9.82 13.43
C MET A 265 2.59 -9.99 14.14
N MET A 266 3.70 -9.64 13.48
CA MET A 266 5.04 -9.68 14.08
C MET A 266 5.14 -8.73 15.27
N ALA A 267 4.62 -7.50 15.14
CA ALA A 267 4.58 -6.56 16.24
C ALA A 267 3.81 -7.11 17.46
N ALA A 268 2.66 -7.73 17.23
CA ALA A 268 1.84 -8.34 18.29
C ALA A 268 2.52 -9.56 18.93
N LEU A 269 3.06 -10.48 18.13
CA LEU A 269 3.71 -11.71 18.59
C LEU A 269 4.89 -11.40 19.51
N PHE A 270 5.74 -10.46 19.09
CA PHE A 270 6.98 -10.15 19.78
C PHE A 270 6.88 -8.98 20.77
N ASP A 271 5.74 -8.30 20.83
CA ASP A 271 5.51 -7.13 21.71
C ASP A 271 6.54 -6.02 21.45
N ASP A 272 6.85 -5.82 20.16
CA ASP A 272 7.77 -4.80 19.65
C ASP A 272 7.18 -4.22 18.36
N ALA A 273 6.69 -2.98 18.44
CA ALA A 273 6.05 -2.28 17.33
C ALA A 273 6.94 -2.18 16.08
N ASN A 274 8.27 -2.31 16.22
CA ASN A 274 9.22 -2.32 15.11
C ASN A 274 10.05 -3.61 15.05
N TYR A 275 9.45 -4.74 15.41
CA TYR A 275 10.09 -6.02 15.27
C TYR A 275 10.51 -6.28 13.81
N ALA A 276 11.70 -6.83 13.65
CA ALA A 276 12.47 -6.99 12.43
C ALA A 276 12.58 -5.70 11.56
N GLY A 277 12.36 -4.50 12.11
CA GLY A 277 12.41 -3.27 11.32
C GLY A 277 11.24 -3.11 10.35
N LEU A 278 10.13 -3.83 10.59
CA LEU A 278 8.98 -3.88 9.68
C LEU A 278 7.91 -2.83 9.96
N ALA A 279 8.10 -1.95 10.96
CA ALA A 279 7.07 -0.99 11.29
C ALA A 279 6.75 -0.05 10.11
N GLY A 280 7.64 0.14 9.12
CA GLY A 280 7.35 1.01 7.97
C GLY A 280 6.24 0.44 7.08
N LEU A 281 5.97 -0.85 7.23
CA LEU A 281 5.06 -1.60 6.39
C LEU A 281 3.67 -1.73 7.01
N ASP A 282 3.52 -1.49 8.32
CA ASP A 282 2.28 -1.72 9.09
C ASP A 282 1.08 -0.87 8.63
N GLN A 283 1.37 0.25 7.98
CA GLN A 283 0.40 1.28 7.59
C GLN A 283 0.36 1.51 6.08
N ILE A 284 1.07 0.71 5.27
CA ILE A 284 1.07 0.90 3.82
C ILE A 284 -0.36 0.82 3.24
N ASP A 285 -1.20 -0.06 3.77
CA ASP A 285 -2.61 -0.20 3.36
C ASP A 285 -3.52 0.95 3.81
N GLN A 286 -3.00 1.90 4.60
CA GLN A 286 -3.71 3.11 5.04
C GLN A 286 -3.46 4.31 4.12
N HIS A 287 -2.47 4.18 3.24
CA HIS A 287 -2.00 5.21 2.32
C HIS A 287 -2.28 4.75 0.88
N PRO A 288 -3.52 4.93 0.38
CA PRO A 288 -3.93 4.46 -0.94
C PRO A 288 -3.01 4.93 -2.06
N GLU A 289 -2.44 6.13 -1.94
CA GLU A 289 -1.48 6.73 -2.87
C GLU A 289 -0.21 5.91 -3.06
N ILE A 290 0.17 5.04 -2.10
CA ILE A 290 1.37 4.21 -2.21
C ILE A 290 1.26 3.24 -3.39
N VAL A 291 0.05 2.82 -3.78
CA VAL A 291 -0.13 1.94 -4.96
C VAL A 291 0.41 2.59 -6.24
N MET A 292 0.36 3.92 -6.32
CA MET A 292 0.87 4.70 -7.45
C MET A 292 2.39 4.60 -7.57
N LEU A 293 3.09 4.27 -6.47
CA LEU A 293 4.54 4.05 -6.44
C LEU A 293 4.90 2.56 -6.49
N LEU A 294 4.11 1.69 -5.86
CA LEU A 294 4.37 0.25 -5.81
C LEU A 294 4.26 -0.42 -7.18
N VAL A 295 3.22 -0.12 -7.97
CA VAL A 295 3.05 -0.72 -9.30
C VAL A 295 4.25 -0.41 -10.21
N PRO A 296 4.65 0.87 -10.40
CA PRO A 296 5.84 1.19 -11.17
C PRO A 296 7.13 0.58 -10.62
N SER A 297 7.28 0.55 -9.29
CA SER A 297 8.46 -0.01 -8.65
C SER A 297 8.59 -1.51 -8.93
N VAL A 298 7.49 -2.26 -8.84
CA VAL A 298 7.47 -3.70 -9.16
C VAL A 298 7.80 -3.93 -10.64
N ILE A 299 7.28 -3.11 -11.56
CA ILE A 299 7.64 -3.19 -12.99
C ILE A 299 9.15 -2.96 -13.17
N GLY A 300 9.71 -1.93 -12.52
CA GLY A 300 11.15 -1.66 -12.52
C GLY A 300 11.96 -2.85 -12.00
N MET A 301 11.56 -3.41 -10.86
CA MET A 301 12.21 -4.57 -10.25
C MET A 301 12.16 -5.82 -11.14
N LEU A 302 11.03 -6.08 -11.81
CA LEU A 302 10.92 -7.18 -12.77
C LEU A 302 11.92 -7.01 -13.92
N ARG A 303 12.04 -5.80 -14.47
CA ARG A 303 13.01 -5.47 -15.53
C ARG A 303 14.47 -5.54 -15.07
N ALA A 304 14.71 -5.27 -13.80
CA ALA A 304 16.02 -5.41 -13.16
C ALA A 304 16.37 -6.88 -12.80
N GLY A 305 15.52 -7.84 -13.16
CA GLY A 305 15.77 -9.27 -12.92
C GLY A 305 15.43 -9.75 -11.51
N TRP A 306 14.64 -9.01 -10.73
CA TRP A 306 14.28 -9.38 -9.35
C TRP A 306 13.06 -10.30 -9.27
N GLN A 307 12.71 -10.98 -10.36
CA GLN A 307 11.52 -11.81 -10.44
C GLN A 307 11.49 -12.91 -9.37
N GLU A 308 12.61 -13.60 -9.17
CA GLU A 308 12.71 -14.66 -8.15
C GLU A 308 12.48 -14.12 -6.74
N ASN A 309 13.05 -12.95 -6.42
CA ASN A 309 12.88 -12.29 -5.13
C ASN A 309 11.42 -11.90 -4.89
N LEU A 310 10.77 -11.27 -5.89
CA LEU A 310 9.37 -10.87 -5.81
C LEU A 310 8.44 -12.08 -5.67
N GLN A 311 8.73 -13.16 -6.40
CA GLN A 311 7.97 -14.40 -6.31
C GLN A 311 8.15 -15.07 -4.94
N ALA A 312 9.37 -15.13 -4.41
CA ALA A 312 9.62 -15.68 -3.08
C ALA A 312 8.83 -14.95 -1.99
N VAL A 313 8.81 -13.61 -2.03
CA VAL A 313 8.02 -12.80 -1.09
C VAL A 313 6.52 -13.04 -1.28
N THR A 314 6.04 -13.05 -2.53
CA THR A 314 4.61 -13.26 -2.84
C THR A 314 4.13 -14.64 -2.37
N VAL A 315 4.92 -15.69 -2.59
CA VAL A 315 4.63 -17.05 -2.13
C VAL A 315 4.62 -17.13 -0.61
N ALA A 316 5.60 -16.49 0.06
CA ALA A 316 5.66 -16.47 1.52
C ALA A 316 4.45 -15.74 2.16
N LEU A 317 3.88 -14.75 1.46
CA LEU A 317 2.69 -14.02 1.90
C LEU A 317 1.37 -14.73 1.58
N GLY A 318 1.38 -15.73 0.69
CA GLY A 318 0.18 -16.44 0.22
C GLY A 318 -0.71 -17.01 1.33
N PRO A 319 -0.17 -17.65 2.39
CA PRO A 319 -0.98 -18.20 3.49
C PRO A 319 -1.59 -17.17 4.45
N MET A 320 -1.19 -15.89 4.37
CA MET A 320 -1.54 -14.88 5.38
C MET A 320 -3.05 -14.58 5.50
N PRO A 321 -3.84 -14.52 4.41
CA PRO A 321 -5.29 -14.35 4.51
C PRO A 321 -5.98 -15.44 5.33
N ASP A 322 -5.58 -16.69 5.10
CA ASP A 322 -6.17 -17.85 5.80
C ASP A 322 -5.78 -17.82 7.27
N LEU A 323 -4.53 -17.47 7.58
CA LEU A 323 -4.07 -17.30 8.97
C LEU A 323 -4.84 -16.18 9.70
N ALA A 324 -5.07 -15.05 9.04
CA ALA A 324 -5.88 -13.98 9.63
C ALA A 324 -7.35 -14.37 9.80
N ALA A 325 -7.93 -15.09 8.85
CA ALA A 325 -9.30 -15.61 8.96
C ALA A 325 -9.43 -16.62 10.10
N GLN A 326 -8.44 -17.51 10.26
CA GLN A 326 -8.37 -18.44 11.38
C GLN A 326 -8.27 -17.70 12.73
N ALA A 327 -7.40 -16.69 12.82
CA ALA A 327 -7.28 -15.86 14.01
C ALA A 327 -8.61 -15.17 14.40
N ARG A 328 -9.37 -14.68 13.41
CA ARG A 328 -10.71 -14.13 13.65
C ARG A 328 -11.72 -15.19 14.08
N SER A 329 -11.73 -16.37 13.44
CA SER A 329 -12.63 -17.46 13.80
C SER A 329 -12.43 -17.98 15.23
N LEU A 330 -11.23 -17.81 15.79
CA LEU A 330 -10.97 -18.11 17.20
C LEU A 330 -11.78 -17.19 18.13
N LEU A 331 -12.02 -15.93 17.74
CA LEU A 331 -12.85 -15.01 18.53
C LEU A 331 -14.33 -15.37 18.50
N ASP A 332 -14.78 -16.14 17.51
CA ASP A 332 -16.16 -16.63 17.44
C ASP A 332 -16.38 -17.85 18.36
N GLN A 333 -15.30 -18.44 18.91
CA GLN A 333 -15.42 -19.56 19.84
C GLN A 333 -15.79 -19.09 21.25
N PRO A 334 -16.53 -19.90 22.04
CA PRO A 334 -16.78 -19.59 23.44
C PRO A 334 -15.47 -19.44 24.21
N HIS A 335 -15.36 -18.40 25.05
CA HIS A 335 -14.16 -18.12 25.86
C HIS A 335 -13.61 -19.33 26.61
N ARG A 336 -14.52 -20.16 27.18
CA ARG A 336 -14.15 -21.39 27.89
C ARG A 336 -13.43 -22.41 27.00
N THR A 337 -13.79 -22.48 25.72
CA THR A 337 -13.15 -23.36 24.75
C THR A 337 -11.74 -22.88 24.41
N ILE A 338 -11.56 -21.56 24.25
CA ILE A 338 -10.25 -20.94 24.04
C ILE A 338 -9.34 -21.21 25.25
N GLU A 339 -9.83 -20.96 26.47
CA GLU A 339 -9.08 -21.22 27.70
C GLU A 339 -8.70 -22.69 27.86
N ALA A 340 -9.63 -23.61 27.59
CA ALA A 340 -9.38 -25.05 27.67
C ALA A 340 -8.28 -25.47 26.67
N ASN A 341 -8.38 -25.01 25.41
CA ASN A 341 -7.40 -25.31 24.38
C ASN A 341 -6.02 -24.74 24.70
N LEU A 342 -5.97 -23.48 25.18
CA LEU A 342 -4.73 -22.84 25.60
C LEU A 342 -4.13 -23.53 26.82
N SER A 343 -4.93 -23.98 27.79
CA SER A 343 -4.43 -24.58 29.03
C SER A 343 -3.54 -25.82 28.82
N GLN A 344 -3.73 -26.53 27.70
CA GLN A 344 -2.96 -27.71 27.30
C GLN A 344 -1.65 -27.40 26.56
N GLN A 345 -1.42 -26.12 26.22
CA GLN A 345 -0.24 -25.69 25.47
C GLN A 345 0.92 -25.28 26.39
N PRO A 346 2.18 -25.37 25.89
CA PRO A 346 3.34 -24.83 26.59
C PRO A 346 3.18 -23.34 26.97
N PRO A 347 3.78 -22.87 28.07
CA PRO A 347 3.65 -21.48 28.53
C PRO A 347 3.93 -20.42 27.46
N ASP A 348 4.96 -20.64 26.63
CA ASP A 348 5.36 -19.69 25.59
C ASP A 348 4.33 -19.61 24.46
N VAL A 349 3.77 -20.76 24.06
CA VAL A 349 2.69 -20.86 23.08
C VAL A 349 1.42 -20.16 23.59
N ARG A 350 1.07 -20.37 24.86
CA ARG A 350 -0.07 -19.68 25.50
C ARG A 350 0.10 -18.16 25.46
N LYS A 351 1.30 -17.68 25.81
CA LYS A 351 1.62 -16.25 25.82
C LYS A 351 1.51 -15.64 24.42
N HIS A 352 2.05 -16.30 23.40
CA HIS A 352 1.96 -15.82 22.01
C HIS A 352 0.53 -15.86 21.48
N ALA A 353 -0.21 -16.93 21.75
CA ALA A 353 -1.61 -17.04 21.34
C ALA A 353 -2.48 -15.98 22.01
N GLN A 354 -2.28 -15.70 23.31
CA GLN A 354 -3.00 -14.63 24.00
C GLN A 354 -2.72 -13.26 23.38
N ARG A 355 -1.46 -12.97 23.01
CA ARG A 355 -1.12 -11.72 22.31
C ARG A 355 -1.81 -11.57 20.97
N ILE A 356 -1.90 -12.65 20.18
CA ILE A 356 -2.65 -12.65 18.92
C ILE A 356 -4.13 -12.40 19.17
N ILE A 357 -4.72 -13.06 20.18
CA ILE A 357 -6.13 -12.88 20.55
C ILE A 357 -6.38 -11.42 20.94
N ASP A 358 -5.57 -10.86 21.85
CA ASP A 358 -5.68 -9.47 22.31
C ASP A 358 -5.53 -8.48 21.14
N ALA A 359 -4.55 -8.71 20.25
CA ALA A 359 -4.36 -7.90 19.05
C ALA A 359 -5.56 -7.99 18.10
N THR A 360 -6.13 -9.18 17.92
CA THR A 360 -7.31 -9.40 17.08
C THR A 360 -8.53 -8.68 17.68
N MET A 361 -8.76 -8.78 18.99
CA MET A 361 -9.84 -8.08 19.70
C MET A 361 -9.73 -6.56 19.60
N ASN A 362 -8.50 -6.04 19.59
CA ASN A 362 -8.23 -4.62 19.43
C ASN A 362 -8.31 -4.13 17.97
N GLY A 363 -8.69 -5.00 17.02
CA GLY A 363 -8.78 -4.68 15.60
C GLY A 363 -7.41 -4.46 14.94
N ALA A 364 -6.31 -4.91 15.56
CA ALA A 364 -4.97 -4.67 15.05
C ALA A 364 -4.73 -5.33 13.68
N PHE A 365 -5.49 -6.36 13.32
CA PHE A 365 -5.41 -7.03 12.01
C PHE A 365 -6.49 -6.57 11.02
N ASP A 366 -7.39 -5.69 11.45
CA ASP A 366 -8.39 -5.13 10.56
C ASP A 366 -7.76 -4.05 9.70
N ARG A 367 -8.26 -3.87 8.47
CA ARG A 367 -8.06 -2.58 7.79
C ARG A 367 -8.72 -1.53 8.67
N PRO A 368 -8.11 -0.34 8.89
CA PRO A 368 -8.71 0.67 9.75
C PRO A 368 -10.12 0.97 9.27
N GLN A 369 -11.11 0.46 10.01
CA GLN A 369 -12.51 0.73 9.75
C GLN A 369 -12.84 2.12 10.28
N ARG A 370 -13.70 2.82 9.53
CA ARG A 370 -14.45 4.02 9.89
C ARG A 370 -14.37 4.36 11.38
N LYS A 371 -13.69 5.47 11.72
CA LYS A 371 -13.99 6.14 13.00
C LYS A 371 -15.50 6.44 12.98
N PRO A 372 -16.28 5.95 13.95
CA PRO A 372 -17.67 6.36 14.04
C PRO A 372 -17.70 7.89 14.13
N PRO A 373 -18.71 8.56 13.53
CA PRO A 373 -18.84 10.00 13.67
C PRO A 373 -18.81 10.32 15.16
N ALA A 374 -17.95 11.27 15.55
CA ALA A 374 -17.96 11.83 16.89
C ALA A 374 -19.40 12.27 17.17
N ARG A 375 -20.00 11.69 18.21
CA ARG A 375 -21.35 12.05 18.65
C ARG A 375 -21.38 13.47 19.19
#